data_AF-A0A0T5Z6E1-F1
#
_entry.id   AF-A0A0T5Z6E1-F1
#
_cell.length_a   1.000
_cell.length_b   1.000
_cell.length_c   1.000
_cell.angle_alpha   90.00
_cell.angle_beta   90.00
_cell.angle_gamma   90.00
#
_symmetry.space_group_name_H-M   'P 1'
#
loop_
_entity.id
_entity.type
_entity.pdbx_description
1 polymer ?
#
loop_
_entity_poly.entity_id
_entity_poly.type
_entity_poly.pdbx_seq_one_letter_code
_entity_poly.pdbx_strand_id
1 'polypeptide(L)' 'MPQDLSTDRLYAEPQQGSGDFVFDRQVAQVFPDMIKRSVPGYGTIINMIGTLAVSCVSEG' A
#
# COMPACT_ATOMS: atom_id res chain seq x y z
N MET A 1 4.67 -1.46 25.33
CA MET A 1 3.73 -1.05 24.28
C MET A 1 3.53 -2.23 23.35
N PRO A 2 2.30 -2.74 23.15
CA PRO A 2 2.06 -3.73 22.11
C PRO A 2 2.38 -3.09 20.76
N GLN A 3 3.09 -3.80 19.90
CA GLN A 3 3.36 -3.33 18.54
C GLN A 3 2.05 -3.35 17.76
N ASP A 4 1.63 -2.21 17.23
CA ASP A 4 0.52 -2.15 16.30
C ASP A 4 0.95 -2.86 15.01
N LEU A 5 0.37 -4.05 14.78
CA LEU A 5 0.67 -4.92 13.64
C LEU A 5 0.36 -4.27 12.28
N SER A 6 -0.31 -3.10 12.27
CA SER A 6 -0.69 -2.41 11.04
C SER A 6 0.30 -1.32 10.58
N THR A 7 1.22 -0.88 11.45
CA THR A 7 2.22 0.15 11.09
C THR A 7 3.38 -0.49 10.33
N ASP A 8 3.71 0.01 9.15
CA ASP A 8 4.81 -0.53 8.35
C ASP A 8 6.16 -0.16 8.98
N ARG A 9 7.04 -1.14 9.20
CA ARG A 9 8.45 -0.88 9.56
C ARG A 9 9.41 -1.82 8.82
N LEU A 10 8.95 -2.52 7.79
CA LEU A 10 9.68 -3.62 7.17
C LEU A 10 11.02 -3.19 6.56
N TYR A 11 11.04 -2.01 5.94
CA TYR A 11 12.21 -1.44 5.26
C TYR A 11 12.67 -0.12 5.90
N ALA A 12 12.43 0.06 7.21
CA ALA A 12 12.80 1.29 7.91
C ALA A 12 14.32 1.46 8.11
N GLU A 13 15.08 0.37 8.03
CA GLU A 13 16.53 0.34 8.16
C GLU A 13 17.17 -0.34 6.93
N PRO A 14 18.37 0.10 6.49
CA PRO A 14 19.09 -0.57 5.40
C PRO A 14 19.46 -2.00 5.80
N GLN A 15 18.93 -3.00 5.11
CA GLN A 15 19.31 -4.39 5.30
C GLN A 15 20.41 -4.81 4.33
N GLN A 16 21.54 -5.27 4.87
CA GLN A 16 22.61 -5.86 4.06
C GLN A 16 22.13 -7.22 3.53
N GLY A 17 22.03 -7.36 2.21
CA GLY A 17 21.62 -8.61 1.58
C GLY A 17 20.11 -8.86 1.55
N SER A 18 19.27 -7.84 1.71
CA SER A 18 17.88 -7.94 1.26
C SER A 18 17.93 -8.18 -0.25
N GLY A 19 17.55 -9.38 -0.68
CA GLY A 19 17.43 -9.71 -2.11
C GLY A 19 16.37 -8.85 -2.80
N ASP A 20 15.90 -9.29 -3.95
CA ASP A 20 14.86 -8.55 -4.66
C ASP A 20 13.60 -8.37 -3.79
N PHE A 21 12.92 -7.24 -3.97
CA PHE A 21 11.65 -6.99 -3.33
C PHE A 21 10.63 -8.08 -3.72
N VAL A 22 10.00 -8.68 -2.71
CA VAL A 22 8.91 -9.66 -2.88
C VAL A 22 7.67 -9.16 -2.17
N PHE A 23 6.54 -9.18 -2.87
CA PHE A 23 5.23 -8.89 -2.29
C PHE A 23 4.72 -10.11 -1.51
N ASP A 24 5.21 -10.29 -0.29
CA ASP A 24 4.88 -11.44 0.57
C ASP A 24 3.79 -11.12 1.60
N ARG A 25 3.55 -12.06 2.52
CA ARG A 25 2.57 -11.89 3.60
C ARG A 25 2.90 -10.74 4.55
N GLN A 26 4.18 -10.48 4.81
CA GLN A 26 4.60 -9.40 5.69
C GLN A 26 4.28 -8.05 5.05
N VAL A 27 4.62 -7.89 3.76
CA VAL A 27 4.27 -6.69 2.99
C VAL A 27 2.75 -6.49 2.95
N ALA A 28 1.98 -7.55 2.69
CA ALA A 28 0.53 -7.47 2.63
C ALA A 28 -0.13 -7.02 3.96
N GLN A 29 0.43 -7.41 5.11
CA GLN A 29 -0.10 -7.05 6.44
C GLN A 29 -0.01 -5.55 6.72
N VAL A 30 1.01 -4.88 6.20
CA VAL A 30 1.26 -3.45 6.44
C VAL A 30 1.05 -2.58 5.20
N PHE A 31 0.61 -3.17 4.09
CA PHE A 31 0.47 -2.50 2.79
C PHE A 31 -0.34 -1.18 2.85
N PRO A 32 -1.48 -1.11 3.57
CA PRO A 32 -2.24 0.14 3.68
C PRO A 32 -1.43 1.28 4.29
N ASP A 33 -0.65 1.03 5.35
CA ASP A 33 0.22 2.05 5.96
C ASP A 33 1.42 2.37 5.07
N MET A 34 2.05 1.34 4.49
CA MET A 34 3.20 1.46 3.59
C MET A 34 2.91 2.41 2.42
N ILE A 35 1.76 2.26 1.76
CA ILE A 35 1.38 3.12 0.63
C ILE A 35 0.93 4.50 1.09
N LYS A 36 0.15 4.61 2.18
CA LYS A 36 -0.36 5.88 2.68
C LYS A 36 0.75 6.90 2.98
N ARG A 37 1.90 6.43 3.47
CA ARG A 37 3.05 7.28 3.83
C ARG A 37 4.04 7.51 2.70
N SER A 38 4.12 6.57 1.75
CA SER A 38 5.16 6.58 0.69
C SER A 38 4.66 7.15 -0.63
N VAL A 39 3.34 7.15 -0.87
CA VAL A 39 2.73 7.62 -2.11
C VAL A 39 1.78 8.78 -1.82
N PRO A 40 2.23 10.03 -1.93
CA PRO A 40 1.39 11.21 -1.76
C PRO A 40 0.20 11.18 -2.72
N GLY A 41 -1.01 11.38 -2.20
CA GLY A 41 -2.23 11.44 -3.01
C GLY A 41 -2.80 10.08 -3.43
N TYR A 42 -2.27 8.94 -2.97
CA TYR A 42 -2.79 7.61 -3.30
C TYR A 42 -4.30 7.48 -3.05
N GLY A 43 -4.79 7.95 -1.90
CA GLY A 43 -6.23 7.92 -1.61
C GLY A 43 -7.07 8.75 -2.59
N THR A 44 -6.56 9.91 -3.02
CA THR A 44 -7.21 10.75 -4.04
C THR A 44 -7.26 10.03 -5.39
N ILE A 45 -6.17 9.36 -5.78
CA ILE A 45 -6.09 8.58 -7.02
C ILE A 45 -7.13 7.46 -7.00
N ILE A 46 -7.21 6.68 -5.93
CA ILE A 46 -8.21 5.61 -5.78
C ILE A 46 -9.64 6.15 -5.88
N ASN A 47 -9.94 7.29 -5.25
CA ASN A 47 -11.25 7.91 -5.35
C ASN A 47 -11.59 8.35 -6.79
N MET A 48 -10.63 8.97 -7.49
CA MET A 48 -10.84 9.39 -8.88
C MET A 48 -11.06 8.19 -9.81
N ILE A 49 -10.34 7.09 -9.60
CA ILE A 49 -10.56 5.82 -10.33
C ILE A 49 -11.98 5.33 -10.11
N GLY A 50 -12.49 5.36 -8.87
CA GLY A 50 -13.88 5.00 -8.57
C GLY A 50 -14.89 5.86 -9.33
N THR A 51 -14.70 7.17 -9.33
CA THR A 51 -15.55 8.11 -10.09
C THR A 51 -15.53 7.82 -11.59
N LEU A 52 -14.34 7.56 -12.16
CA LEU A 52 -14.21 7.22 -13.58
C LEU A 52 -14.88 5.88 -13.90
N ALA A 53 -14.71 4.87 -13.05
CA ALA A 53 -15.31 3.55 -13.25
C ALA A 53 -16.83 3.63 -13.35
N VAL A 54 -17.49 4.45 -12.51
CA VAL A 54 -18.94 4.70 -12.60
C VAL A 54 -19.35 5.27 -13.96
N SER A 55 -18.52 6.14 -14.55
CA SER A 55 -18.82 6.76 -15.85
C SER A 55 -18.47 5.89 -17.07
N CYS A 56 -17.54 4.95 -16.91
CA CYS A 56 -16.97 4.17 -18.02
C CYS A 56 -17.49 2.73 -18.10
N VAL A 57 -18.01 2.18 -17.00
CA VAL A 57 -18.62 0.84 -16.99
C VAL A 57 -20.10 1.00 -17.32
N SER A 58 -20.52 0.47 -18.48
CA SER A 58 -21.93 0.26 -18.78
C SER A 58 -22.34 -1.11 -18.23
N GLU A 59 -23.46 -1.18 -17.52
CA GLU A 59 -24.09 -2.45 -17.19
C GLU A 59 -24.46 -3.16 -18.51
N GLY A 60 -23.85 -4.33 -18.75
CA GLY A 60 -24.20 -5.23 -19.84
C GLY A 60 -25.24 -6.24 -19.40
#